data_AF-A0A971H097-F1
#
_entry.id   AF-A0A971H097-F1
#
_cell.length_a   1.000
_cell.length_b   1.000
_cell.length_c   1.000
_cell.angle_alpha   90.00
_cell.angle_beta   90.00
_cell.angle_gamma   90.00
#
_symmetry.space_group_name_H-M   'P 1'
#
loop_
_entity.id
_entity.type
_entity.pdbx_description
1 polymer ?
#
loop_
_entity_poly.entity_id
_entity_poly.type
_entity_poly.pdbx_seq_one_letter_code
_entity_poly.pdbx_strand_id
1 'polypeptide(L)'
;MKMKSNNEKHLSNEQLLKLYKKNNSTDIRNRIILNNIGLIYVAAKKRINLSTCFTFDDLVQEGVIGMIKGIEKYDVSRNTNFSTYAYYWIIQQMDRAIVNNGYLIRLPAYMYEKVNIVSTVEKDYLAKNREIDVKNLCDEINIDEDEYYQINYYKKNYYNLTSLNYTINLDSDESYMEFQDYIPNDDPSVEDIVFFNALEKEINEALNTLTPKEREVLELRFGLNGKEPSTLETIGNKYQLTRERIRQIENKALIKLNRQNPKTHLKDYLILY
;
A
#
# COMPACT_ATOMS: atom_id res chain seq x y z
N MET A 1 15.11 -31.21 31.02
CA MET A 1 15.58 -30.54 32.26
C MET A 1 14.34 -30.09 33.04
N LYS A 2 13.90 -30.87 34.04
CA LYS A 2 12.68 -30.57 34.82
C LYS A 2 12.94 -29.36 35.71
N MET A 3 12.35 -28.21 35.40
CA MET A 3 12.40 -27.04 36.28
C MET A 3 11.66 -27.36 37.58
N LYS A 4 12.35 -27.17 38.70
CA LYS A 4 11.81 -27.26 40.04
C LYS A 4 10.63 -26.29 40.17
N SER A 5 9.46 -26.85 40.45
CA SER A 5 8.30 -26.11 40.97
C SER A 5 8.71 -25.47 42.29
N ASN A 6 9.08 -24.19 42.25
CA ASN A 6 9.10 -23.36 43.45
C ASN A 6 7.64 -23.16 43.84
N ASN A 7 7.28 -23.63 45.05
CA ASN A 7 6.03 -23.35 45.74
C ASN A 7 5.91 -21.84 46.05
N GLU A 8 5.76 -21.00 45.03
CA GLU A 8 5.15 -19.69 45.21
C GLU A 8 3.67 -19.95 45.49
N LYS A 9 3.15 -19.45 46.64
CA LYS A 9 1.72 -19.47 46.93
C LYS A 9 0.96 -18.97 45.70
N HIS A 10 0.20 -19.84 45.03
CA HIS A 10 -0.68 -19.46 43.93
C HIS A 10 -1.73 -18.48 44.48
N LEU A 11 -1.42 -17.19 44.43
CA LEU A 11 -2.35 -16.12 44.74
C LEU A 11 -3.41 -16.10 43.65
N SER A 12 -4.68 -16.10 44.07
CA SER A 12 -5.80 -16.00 43.13
C SER A 12 -5.73 -14.67 42.36
N ASN A 13 -6.20 -14.67 41.11
CA ASN A 13 -6.27 -13.47 40.27
C ASN A 13 -6.94 -12.29 41.00
N GLU A 14 -8.00 -12.55 41.77
CA GLU A 14 -8.70 -11.50 42.54
C GLU A 14 -7.83 -10.88 43.64
N GLN A 15 -7.00 -11.69 44.30
CA GLN A 15 -6.08 -11.22 45.34
C GLN A 15 -5.00 -10.35 44.71
N LEU A 16 -4.44 -10.79 43.58
CA LEU A 16 -3.45 -10.01 42.84
C LEU A 16 -4.05 -8.70 42.32
N LEU A 17 -5.29 -8.70 41.84
CA LEU A 17 -5.99 -7.48 41.38
C LEU A 17 -6.25 -6.50 42.52
N LYS A 18 -6.65 -6.98 43.70
CA LYS A 18 -6.79 -6.14 44.91
C LYS A 18 -5.46 -5.52 45.32
N LEU A 19 -4.36 -6.27 45.25
CA LEU A 19 -3.01 -5.77 45.54
C LEU A 19 -2.54 -4.77 44.48
N TYR A 20 -2.82 -5.04 43.20
CA TYR A 20 -2.50 -4.14 42.10
C TYR A 20 -3.21 -2.80 42.25
N LYS A 21 -4.50 -2.78 42.59
CA LYS A 21 -5.25 -1.53 42.84
C LYS A 21 -4.70 -0.69 44.01
N LYS A 22 -4.03 -1.31 44.98
CA LYS A 22 -3.44 -0.60 46.13
C LYS A 22 -2.04 -0.04 45.84
N ASN A 23 -1.21 -0.82 45.14
CA ASN A 23 0.22 -0.51 45.02
C ASN A 23 0.65 -0.10 43.60
N ASN A 24 -0.20 -0.30 42.59
CA ASN A 24 0.07 -0.08 41.17
C ASN A 24 1.44 -0.62 40.69
N SER A 25 1.89 -1.72 41.29
CA SER A 25 3.22 -2.29 41.03
C SER A 25 3.23 -3.07 39.72
N THR A 26 4.25 -2.84 38.90
CA THR A 26 4.49 -3.55 37.63
C THR A 26 4.68 -5.06 37.85
N ASP A 27 5.37 -5.46 38.91
CA ASP A 27 5.60 -6.87 39.23
C ASP A 27 4.30 -7.64 39.48
N ILE A 28 3.32 -7.00 40.13
CA ILE A 28 2.01 -7.61 40.39
C ILE A 28 1.25 -7.78 39.07
N ARG A 29 1.29 -6.74 38.20
CA ARG A 29 0.68 -6.81 36.86
C ARG A 29 1.28 -7.94 36.04
N ASN A 30 2.60 -8.08 36.04
CA ASN A 30 3.30 -9.15 35.33
C ASN A 30 2.92 -10.53 35.84
N ARG A 31 2.79 -10.71 37.16
CA ARG A 31 2.28 -11.96 37.75
C ARG A 31 0.85 -12.28 37.32
N ILE A 32 -0.04 -11.28 37.26
CA ILE A 32 -1.42 -11.48 36.75
C ILE A 32 -1.37 -11.94 35.30
N ILE A 33 -0.54 -11.31 34.46
CA ILE A 33 -0.40 -11.67 33.04
C ILE A 33 0.11 -13.11 32.90
N LEU A 34 1.18 -13.46 33.61
CA LEU A 34 1.77 -14.81 33.57
C LEU A 34 0.78 -15.89 34.01
N ASN A 35 -0.01 -15.64 35.06
CA ASN A 35 -1.04 -16.57 35.52
C ASN A 35 -2.13 -16.85 34.48
N ASN A 36 -2.40 -15.89 33.58
CA ASN A 36 -3.45 -16.00 32.57
C ASN A 36 -2.89 -16.07 31.13
N ILE A 37 -1.59 -16.31 30.97
CA ILE A 37 -0.93 -16.32 29.66
C ILE A 37 -1.59 -17.34 28.72
N GLY A 38 -2.04 -18.50 29.26
CA GLY A 38 -2.73 -19.53 28.49
C GLY A 38 -4.01 -19.03 27.80
N LEU A 39 -4.74 -18.08 28.41
CA LEU A 39 -5.90 -17.46 27.79
C LEU A 39 -5.51 -16.64 26.55
N ILE A 40 -4.40 -15.90 26.62
CA ILE A 40 -3.85 -15.12 25.51
C ILE A 40 -3.43 -16.07 24.38
N TYR A 41 -2.70 -17.14 24.69
CA TYR A 41 -2.29 -18.14 23.69
C TYR A 41 -3.47 -18.77 22.95
N VAL A 42 -4.55 -19.12 23.67
CA VAL A 42 -5.77 -19.66 23.04
C VAL A 42 -6.46 -18.61 22.16
N ALA A 43 -6.49 -17.35 22.59
CA ALA A 43 -7.06 -16.25 21.81
C ALA A 43 -6.25 -15.96 20.53
N ALA A 44 -4.92 -15.98 20.62
CA ALA A 44 -4.01 -15.78 19.48
C ALA A 44 -4.13 -16.93 18.47
N LYS A 45 -4.20 -18.17 18.95
CA LYS A 45 -4.32 -19.36 18.08
C LYS A 45 -5.60 -19.36 17.24
N LYS A 46 -6.68 -18.73 17.71
CA LYS A 46 -7.92 -18.59 16.94
C LYS A 46 -7.86 -17.49 15.87
N ARG A 47 -6.92 -16.54 15.99
CA ARG A 47 -6.79 -15.37 15.11
C ARG A 47 -5.66 -15.43 14.11
N ILE A 48 -4.72 -16.35 14.31
CA ILE A 48 -3.67 -16.56 13.33
C ILE A 48 -4.31 -16.99 12.01
N ASN A 49 -4.09 -16.19 10.99
CA ASN A 49 -4.55 -16.43 9.64
C ASN A 49 -3.36 -16.29 8.70
N LEU A 50 -3.28 -17.15 7.67
CA LEU A 50 -2.17 -17.17 6.72
C LEU A 50 -2.05 -15.84 5.95
N SER A 51 -3.17 -15.12 5.79
CA SER A 51 -3.19 -13.84 5.06
C SER A 51 -2.71 -12.64 5.87
N THR A 52 -2.54 -12.75 7.19
CA THR A 52 -2.04 -11.63 8.01
C THR A 52 -0.52 -11.65 8.09
N CYS A 53 0.12 -10.48 8.05
CA CYS A 53 1.55 -10.32 8.27
C CYS A 53 1.99 -10.60 9.72
N PHE A 54 1.05 -10.65 10.67
CA PHE A 54 1.36 -10.93 12.05
C PHE A 54 1.78 -12.38 12.27
N THR A 55 2.90 -12.54 12.97
CA THR A 55 3.30 -13.84 13.50
C THR A 55 2.46 -14.20 14.73
N PHE A 56 2.53 -15.48 15.13
CA PHE A 56 1.88 -15.92 16.37
C PHE A 56 2.34 -15.12 17.59
N ASP A 57 3.65 -14.86 17.67
CA ASP A 57 4.24 -14.15 18.79
C ASP A 57 3.79 -12.69 18.82
N ASP A 58 3.65 -12.05 17.66
CA ASP A 58 3.12 -10.67 17.59
C ASP A 58 1.68 -10.59 18.11
N LEU A 59 0.83 -11.54 17.72
CA LEU A 59 -0.55 -11.60 18.24
C LEU A 59 -0.56 -11.80 19.75
N VAL A 60 0.32 -12.65 20.28
CA VAL A 60 0.46 -12.85 21.73
C VAL A 60 0.84 -11.53 22.42
N GLN A 61 1.78 -10.76 21.85
CA GLN A 61 2.15 -9.45 22.40
C GLN A 61 0.99 -8.44 22.38
N GLU A 62 0.24 -8.35 21.28
CA GLU A 62 -0.97 -7.53 21.20
C GLU A 62 -2.03 -7.99 22.23
N GLY A 63 -2.12 -9.30 22.45
CA GLY A 63 -2.94 -9.89 23.49
C GLY A 63 -2.55 -9.47 24.89
N VAL A 64 -1.25 -9.42 25.19
CA VAL A 64 -0.71 -8.92 26.47
C VAL A 64 -1.10 -7.46 26.67
N ILE A 65 -1.00 -6.62 25.62
CA ILE A 65 -1.43 -5.21 25.67
C ILE A 65 -2.94 -5.12 25.98
N GLY A 66 -3.76 -5.97 25.34
CA GLY A 66 -5.20 -6.05 25.61
C GLY A 66 -5.48 -6.45 27.06
N MET A 67 -4.73 -7.44 27.58
CA MET A 67 -4.87 -7.89 28.96
C MET A 67 -4.52 -6.79 29.96
N ILE A 68 -3.47 -6.00 29.71
CA ILE A 68 -3.08 -4.85 30.56
C ILE A 68 -4.26 -3.87 30.67
N LYS A 69 -4.89 -3.51 29.55
CA LYS A 69 -6.09 -2.64 29.55
C LYS A 69 -7.24 -3.25 30.34
N GLY A 70 -7.42 -4.57 30.24
CA GLY A 70 -8.38 -5.31 31.04
C GLY A 70 -8.10 -5.22 32.55
N ILE A 71 -6.85 -5.39 32.96
CA ILE A 71 -6.42 -5.29 34.37
C ILE A 71 -6.72 -3.88 34.93
N GLU A 72 -6.39 -2.83 34.18
CA GLU A 72 -6.57 -1.43 34.61
C GLU A 72 -8.05 -1.07 34.80
N LYS A 73 -8.94 -1.57 33.94
CA LYS A 73 -10.37 -1.23 33.95
C LYS A 73 -11.23 -2.19 34.76
N TYR A 74 -10.68 -3.32 35.20
CA TYR A 74 -11.47 -4.33 35.89
C TYR A 74 -11.91 -3.86 37.28
N ASP A 75 -13.19 -4.09 37.60
CA ASP A 75 -13.72 -3.83 38.93
C ASP A 75 -14.00 -5.11 39.71
N VAL A 76 -13.24 -5.32 40.79
CA VAL A 76 -13.35 -6.48 41.68
C VAL A 76 -14.64 -6.44 42.51
N SER A 77 -15.32 -5.28 42.61
CA SER A 77 -16.61 -5.20 43.29
C SER A 77 -17.74 -5.89 42.53
N ARG A 78 -17.57 -6.06 41.20
CA ARG A 78 -18.53 -6.75 40.34
C ARG A 78 -18.25 -8.25 40.42
N ASN A 79 -19.27 -9.05 40.73
CA ASN A 79 -19.19 -10.51 40.86
C ASN A 79 -19.02 -11.24 39.50
N THR A 80 -18.16 -10.74 38.62
CA THR A 80 -17.81 -11.41 37.36
C THR A 80 -16.43 -12.04 37.48
N ASN A 81 -16.14 -13.06 36.67
CA ASN A 81 -14.80 -13.64 36.64
C ASN A 81 -13.87 -12.76 35.80
N PHE A 82 -12.69 -12.44 36.34
CA PHE A 82 -11.68 -11.65 35.64
C PHE A 82 -11.29 -12.25 34.28
N SER A 83 -11.12 -13.56 34.17
CA SER A 83 -10.71 -14.20 32.90
C SER A 83 -11.75 -13.98 31.80
N THR A 84 -13.04 -14.03 32.14
CA THR A 84 -14.14 -13.74 31.20
C THR A 84 -14.10 -12.28 30.74
N TYR A 85 -13.87 -11.35 31.66
CA TYR A 85 -13.78 -9.92 31.32
C TYR A 85 -12.53 -9.60 30.48
N ALA A 86 -11.37 -10.10 30.91
CA ALA A 86 -10.09 -9.87 30.23
C ALA A 86 -10.10 -10.43 28.81
N TYR A 87 -10.81 -11.55 28.57
CA TYR A 87 -10.93 -12.14 27.24
C TYR A 87 -11.41 -11.13 26.19
N TYR A 88 -12.43 -10.33 26.48
CA TYR A 88 -12.94 -9.31 25.53
C TYR A 88 -11.90 -8.23 25.22
N TRP A 89 -11.11 -7.79 26.19
CA TRP A 89 -10.05 -6.80 25.96
C TRP A 89 -8.88 -7.36 25.15
N ILE A 90 -8.52 -8.63 25.40
CA ILE A 90 -7.50 -9.36 24.62
C ILE A 90 -7.96 -9.46 23.16
N ILE A 91 -9.20 -9.94 22.97
CA ILE A 91 -9.86 -10.08 21.67
C ILE A 91 -9.88 -8.76 20.90
N GLN A 92 -10.41 -7.72 21.52
CA GLN A 92 -10.59 -6.42 20.88
C GLN A 92 -9.25 -5.79 20.48
N GLN A 93 -8.22 -5.93 21.33
CA GLN A 93 -6.90 -5.39 21.03
C GLN A 93 -6.26 -6.12 19.85
N MET A 94 -6.31 -7.46 19.83
CA MET A 94 -5.80 -8.26 18.71
C MET A 94 -6.53 -7.93 17.41
N ASP A 95 -7.87 -7.90 17.41
CA ASP A 95 -8.66 -7.60 16.21
C ASP A 95 -8.35 -6.19 15.69
N ARG A 96 -8.24 -5.20 16.59
CA ARG A 96 -7.84 -3.85 16.21
C ARG A 96 -6.42 -3.79 15.65
N ALA A 97 -5.49 -4.55 16.20
CA ALA A 97 -4.12 -4.60 15.68
C ALA A 97 -4.10 -5.18 14.27
N ILE A 98 -4.79 -6.31 14.04
CA ILE A 98 -4.94 -6.96 12.73
C ILE A 98 -5.52 -5.98 11.69
N VAL A 99 -6.58 -5.26 12.03
CA VAL A 99 -7.20 -4.29 11.12
C VAL A 99 -6.26 -3.16 10.73
N ASN A 100 -5.46 -2.65 11.67
CA ASN A 100 -4.63 -1.47 11.41
C ASN A 100 -3.27 -1.79 10.80
N ASN A 101 -2.65 -2.90 11.23
CA ASN A 101 -1.26 -3.22 10.97
C ASN A 101 -1.05 -4.66 10.47
N GLY A 102 -2.12 -5.47 10.37
CA GLY A 102 -2.01 -6.89 10.04
C GLY A 102 -1.81 -7.18 8.56
N TYR A 103 -1.85 -6.18 7.69
CA TYR A 103 -1.74 -6.32 6.25
C TYR A 103 -0.83 -5.24 5.67
N LEU A 104 -0.18 -5.53 4.54
CA LEU A 104 0.77 -4.63 3.90
C LEU A 104 0.13 -3.32 3.45
N ILE A 105 -1.04 -3.42 2.81
CA ILE A 105 -1.89 -2.29 2.47
C ILE A 105 -2.87 -2.13 3.63
N ARG A 106 -3.08 -0.91 4.13
CA ARG A 106 -4.03 -0.67 5.21
C ARG A 106 -5.42 -0.36 4.65
N LEU A 107 -6.44 -1.11 5.09
CA LEU A 107 -7.83 -0.77 4.83
C LEU A 107 -8.47 -0.07 6.04
N PRO A 108 -9.42 0.86 5.80
CA PRO A 108 -10.29 1.36 6.86
C PRO A 108 -11.10 0.23 7.53
N ALA A 109 -11.42 0.39 8.81
CA ALA A 109 -12.11 -0.65 9.60
C ALA A 109 -13.46 -1.08 8.99
N TYR A 110 -14.27 -0.13 8.51
CA TYR A 110 -15.56 -0.44 7.89
C TYR A 110 -15.43 -1.27 6.60
N MET A 111 -14.34 -1.10 5.85
CA MET A 111 -14.06 -1.89 4.66
C MET A 111 -13.61 -3.30 5.03
N TYR A 112 -12.78 -3.44 6.07
CA TYR A 112 -12.38 -4.74 6.59
C TYR A 112 -13.59 -5.56 7.09
N GLU A 113 -14.52 -4.92 7.80
CA GLU A 113 -15.77 -5.55 8.26
C GLU A 113 -16.60 -6.06 7.08
N LYS A 114 -16.82 -5.22 6.06
CA LYS A 114 -17.54 -5.62 4.84
C LYS A 114 -16.88 -6.81 4.14
N VAL A 115 -15.56 -6.77 3.96
CA VAL A 115 -14.80 -7.88 3.35
C VAL A 115 -14.97 -9.18 4.14
N ASN A 116 -14.95 -9.13 5.47
CA ASN A 116 -15.14 -10.32 6.31
C ASN A 116 -16.56 -10.87 6.27
N ILE A 117 -17.58 -10.00 6.25
CA ILE A 117 -18.98 -10.41 6.10
C ILE A 117 -19.14 -11.15 4.78
N VAL A 118 -18.73 -10.51 3.66
CA VAL A 118 -18.80 -11.11 2.33
C VAL A 118 -18.03 -12.42 2.27
N SER A 119 -16.81 -12.48 2.82
CA SER A 119 -16.01 -13.72 2.84
C SER A 119 -16.65 -14.84 3.66
N THR A 120 -17.37 -14.52 4.73
CA THR A 120 -18.07 -15.52 5.55
C THR A 120 -19.26 -16.08 4.78
N VAL A 121 -20.09 -15.21 4.20
CA VAL A 121 -21.27 -15.62 3.43
C VAL A 121 -20.87 -16.39 2.17
N GLU A 122 -19.84 -15.94 1.45
CA GLU A 122 -19.30 -16.68 0.30
C GLU A 122 -18.87 -18.10 0.66
N LYS A 123 -18.19 -18.28 1.81
CA LYS A 123 -17.78 -19.61 2.29
C LYS A 123 -18.99 -20.49 2.59
N ASP A 124 -20.00 -19.94 3.26
CA ASP A 124 -21.23 -20.65 3.58
C ASP A 124 -22.02 -21.02 2.30
N TYR A 125 -22.04 -20.13 1.30
CA TYR A 125 -22.69 -20.35 0.02
C TYR A 125 -21.96 -21.42 -0.81
N LEU A 126 -20.63 -21.35 -0.89
CA LEU A 126 -19.79 -22.37 -1.55
C LEU A 126 -19.99 -23.75 -0.91
N ALA A 127 -20.11 -23.82 0.41
CA ALA A 127 -20.35 -25.07 1.12
C ALA A 127 -21.71 -25.70 0.77
N LYS A 128 -22.73 -24.89 0.46
CA LYS A 128 -24.08 -25.35 0.11
C LYS A 128 -24.28 -25.63 -1.38
N ASN A 129 -23.83 -24.71 -2.24
CA ASN A 129 -24.26 -24.62 -3.64
C ASN A 129 -23.13 -24.91 -4.66
N ARG A 130 -21.90 -25.19 -4.20
CA ARG A 130 -20.67 -25.40 -5.00
C ARG A 130 -20.20 -24.22 -5.86
N GLU A 131 -21.11 -23.37 -6.32
CA GLU A 131 -20.82 -22.14 -7.07
C GLU A 131 -21.45 -20.92 -6.40
N ILE A 132 -20.87 -19.74 -6.65
CA ILE A 132 -21.35 -18.47 -6.11
C ILE A 132 -22.24 -17.80 -7.16
N ASP A 133 -23.54 -17.71 -6.87
CA ASP A 133 -24.45 -16.84 -7.61
C ASP A 133 -24.46 -15.47 -6.94
N VAL A 134 -23.85 -14.48 -7.61
CA VAL A 134 -23.65 -13.13 -7.06
C VAL A 134 -24.98 -12.47 -6.73
N LYS A 135 -26.03 -12.71 -7.54
CA LYS A 135 -27.34 -12.07 -7.35
C LYS A 135 -28.00 -12.50 -6.06
N ASN A 136 -28.13 -13.81 -5.87
CA ASN A 136 -28.75 -14.36 -4.66
C ASN A 136 -27.94 -14.03 -3.40
N LEU A 137 -26.60 -13.97 -3.53
CA LEU A 137 -25.73 -13.59 -2.41
C LEU A 137 -25.91 -12.11 -2.03
N CYS A 138 -26.05 -11.23 -3.02
CA CYS A 138 -26.32 -9.81 -2.80
C CYS A 138 -27.70 -9.60 -2.14
N ASP A 139 -28.71 -10.36 -2.56
CA ASP A 139 -30.05 -10.34 -1.95
C ASP A 139 -30.03 -10.80 -0.47
N GLU A 140 -29.19 -11.78 -0.13
CA GLU A 140 -29.04 -12.28 1.25
C GLU A 140 -28.33 -11.27 2.17
N ILE A 141 -27.33 -10.55 1.65
CA ILE A 141 -26.53 -9.56 2.39
C ILE A 141 -27.15 -8.15 2.33
N ASN A 142 -28.15 -7.95 1.47
CA ASN A 142 -28.79 -6.66 1.20
C ASN A 142 -27.78 -5.58 0.77
N ILE A 143 -26.97 -5.92 -0.25
CA ILE A 143 -26.01 -5.03 -0.91
C ILE A 143 -26.25 -5.01 -2.42
N ASP A 144 -25.81 -3.96 -3.09
CA ASP A 144 -25.88 -3.87 -4.55
C ASP A 144 -24.78 -4.73 -5.21
N GLU A 145 -25.03 -5.23 -6.43
CA GLU A 145 -24.04 -5.99 -7.21
C GLU A 145 -22.75 -5.19 -7.43
N ASP A 146 -22.87 -3.89 -7.74
CA ASP A 146 -21.72 -2.99 -7.92
C ASP A 146 -20.87 -2.88 -6.65
N GLU A 147 -21.53 -2.81 -5.49
CA GLU A 147 -20.85 -2.77 -4.19
C GLU A 147 -20.14 -4.10 -3.91
N TYR A 148 -20.77 -5.24 -4.21
CA TYR A 148 -20.12 -6.55 -4.12
C TYR A 148 -18.87 -6.63 -4.99
N TYR A 149 -18.93 -6.18 -6.25
CA TYR A 149 -17.76 -6.19 -7.13
C TYR A 149 -16.62 -5.32 -6.61
N GLN A 150 -16.93 -4.16 -6.03
CA GLN A 150 -15.93 -3.32 -5.37
C GLN A 150 -15.31 -4.03 -4.15
N ILE A 151 -16.12 -4.60 -3.27
CA ILE A 151 -15.63 -5.35 -2.09
C ILE A 151 -14.78 -6.54 -2.53
N ASN A 152 -15.20 -7.27 -3.56
CA ASN A 152 -14.48 -8.42 -4.08
C ASN A 152 -13.15 -8.00 -4.74
N TYR A 153 -13.13 -6.86 -5.43
CA TYR A 153 -11.90 -6.26 -5.95
C TYR A 153 -10.92 -5.94 -4.81
N TYR A 154 -11.37 -5.26 -3.75
CA TYR A 154 -10.54 -4.98 -2.58
C TYR A 154 -10.06 -6.26 -1.92
N LYS A 155 -10.95 -7.23 -1.67
CA LYS A 155 -10.62 -8.54 -1.09
C LYS A 155 -9.50 -9.23 -1.87
N LYS A 156 -9.60 -9.29 -3.21
CA LYS A 156 -8.61 -9.92 -4.08
C LYS A 156 -7.25 -9.23 -3.98
N ASN A 157 -7.22 -7.91 -4.05
CA ASN A 157 -5.96 -7.14 -4.02
C ASN A 157 -5.36 -7.03 -2.61
N TYR A 158 -6.19 -7.14 -1.58
CA TYR A 158 -5.79 -7.00 -0.18
C TYR A 158 -5.27 -8.31 0.43
N TYR A 159 -5.92 -9.44 0.14
CA TYR A 159 -5.53 -10.74 0.70
C TYR A 159 -4.54 -11.53 -0.15
N ASN A 160 -4.51 -11.32 -1.48
CA ASN A 160 -3.69 -12.11 -2.39
C ASN A 160 -2.50 -11.30 -2.94
N LEU A 161 -1.70 -10.73 -2.04
CA LEU A 161 -0.44 -10.12 -2.42
C LEU A 161 0.59 -11.23 -2.67
N THR A 162 1.11 -11.28 -3.89
CA THR A 162 2.16 -12.22 -4.28
C THR A 162 3.52 -11.55 -4.10
N SER A 163 4.47 -12.28 -3.51
CA SER A 163 5.85 -11.81 -3.42
C SER A 163 6.45 -11.68 -4.81
N LEU A 164 7.16 -10.58 -5.06
CA LEU A 164 7.93 -10.41 -6.30
C LEU A 164 9.06 -11.44 -6.44
N ASN A 165 9.58 -11.94 -5.30
CA ASN A 165 10.55 -13.02 -5.25
C ASN A 165 9.91 -14.42 -5.32
N TYR A 166 8.62 -14.50 -5.65
CA TYR A 166 7.98 -15.79 -5.87
C TYR A 166 8.59 -16.43 -7.12
N THR A 167 9.23 -17.58 -6.97
CA THR A 167 9.85 -18.32 -8.06
C THR A 167 8.79 -18.96 -8.95
N ILE A 168 8.87 -18.71 -10.26
CA ILE A 168 7.99 -19.32 -11.26
C ILE A 168 8.79 -20.42 -11.96
N ASN A 169 8.54 -21.67 -11.58
CA ASN A 169 9.15 -22.82 -12.26
C ASN A 169 8.33 -23.15 -13.52
N LEU A 170 8.67 -22.50 -14.63
CA LEU A 170 8.21 -22.89 -15.96
C LEU A 170 9.33 -23.73 -16.59
N ASP A 171 9.16 -25.04 -16.45
CA ASP A 171 9.99 -26.10 -17.00
C ASP A 171 11.37 -26.37 -16.37
N SER A 172 11.59 -27.66 -16.13
CA SER A 172 12.79 -28.28 -15.62
C SER A 172 13.99 -27.95 -16.49
N ASP A 173 14.83 -27.05 -16.02
CA ASP A 173 16.28 -27.18 -15.86
C ASP A 173 16.90 -25.76 -15.86
N GLU A 174 17.40 -25.34 -14.69
CA GLU A 174 18.34 -24.22 -14.50
C GLU A 174 17.88 -22.75 -14.65
N SER A 175 16.59 -22.43 -14.76
CA SER A 175 16.15 -21.02 -14.73
C SER A 175 15.32 -20.70 -13.48
N TYR A 176 16.00 -20.23 -12.42
CA TYR A 176 15.35 -19.58 -11.27
C TYR A 176 14.84 -18.20 -11.70
N MET A 177 13.67 -18.17 -12.33
CA MET A 177 12.99 -16.93 -12.66
C MET A 177 12.04 -16.56 -11.52
N GLU A 178 12.13 -15.31 -11.07
CA GLU A 178 11.24 -14.74 -10.07
C GLU A 178 10.10 -13.97 -10.74
N PHE A 179 9.00 -13.74 -10.03
CA PHE A 179 7.85 -13.01 -10.55
C PHE A 179 8.22 -11.59 -11.01
N GLN A 180 9.18 -10.94 -10.34
CA GLN A 180 9.70 -9.63 -10.77
C GLN A 180 10.31 -9.62 -12.17
N ASP A 181 10.88 -10.72 -12.64
CA ASP A 181 11.56 -10.78 -13.94
C ASP A 181 10.57 -10.67 -15.12
N TYR A 182 9.28 -10.88 -14.85
CA TYR A 182 8.20 -10.76 -15.84
C TYR A 182 7.50 -9.40 -15.83
N ILE A 183 7.80 -8.53 -14.86
CA ILE A 183 7.16 -7.22 -14.78
C ILE A 183 7.88 -6.28 -15.75
N PRO A 184 7.19 -5.76 -16.79
CA PRO A 184 7.79 -4.79 -17.68
C PRO A 184 8.14 -3.52 -16.91
N ASN A 185 9.27 -2.92 -17.24
CA ASN A 185 9.62 -1.60 -16.73
C ASN A 185 9.01 -0.53 -17.64
N ASP A 186 8.43 0.53 -17.05
CA ASP A 186 7.92 1.70 -17.76
C ASP A 186 9.03 2.72 -18.09
N ASP A 187 10.25 2.48 -17.60
CA ASP A 187 11.41 3.31 -17.93
C ASP A 187 11.71 3.26 -19.44
N PRO A 188 12.17 4.38 -20.02
CA PRO A 188 12.53 4.42 -21.44
C PRO A 188 13.60 3.37 -21.74
N SER A 189 13.43 2.65 -22.84
CA SER A 189 14.39 1.65 -23.29
C SER A 189 15.73 2.30 -23.66
N VAL A 190 16.78 1.49 -23.80
CA VAL A 190 18.09 2.00 -24.25
C VAL A 190 17.96 2.62 -25.64
N GLU A 191 17.14 2.00 -26.50
CA GLU A 191 16.78 2.49 -27.82
C GLU A 191 16.11 3.87 -27.72
N ASP A 192 15.13 4.04 -26.82
CA ASP A 192 14.45 5.32 -26.59
C ASP A 192 15.45 6.38 -26.13
N ILE A 193 16.32 6.06 -25.17
CA ILE A 193 17.32 6.99 -24.65
C ILE A 193 18.28 7.43 -25.77
N VAL A 194 18.76 6.50 -26.59
CA VAL A 194 19.65 6.81 -27.73
C VAL A 194 18.91 7.67 -28.76
N PHE A 195 17.66 7.33 -29.05
CA PHE A 195 16.80 8.08 -29.97
C PHE A 195 16.56 9.51 -29.48
N PHE A 196 16.18 9.71 -28.22
CA PHE A 196 15.98 11.04 -27.64
C PHE A 196 17.27 11.88 -27.64
N ASN A 197 18.42 11.27 -27.33
CA ASN A 197 19.71 11.97 -27.40
C ASN A 197 20.10 12.36 -28.84
N ALA A 198 19.80 11.51 -29.83
CA ALA A 198 20.04 11.82 -31.24
C ALA A 198 19.11 12.94 -31.72
N LEU A 199 17.82 12.87 -31.36
CA LEU A 199 16.83 13.90 -31.64
C LEU A 199 17.24 15.25 -31.03
N GLU A 200 17.69 15.27 -29.77
CA GLU A 200 18.14 16.49 -29.09
C GLU A 200 19.34 17.13 -29.82
N LYS A 201 20.31 16.32 -30.27
CA LYS A 201 21.45 16.81 -31.05
C LYS A 201 21.00 17.43 -32.37
N GLU A 202 20.14 16.76 -33.12
CA GLU A 202 19.63 17.29 -34.39
C GLU A 202 18.78 18.56 -34.21
N ILE A 203 17.95 18.61 -33.18
CA ILE A 203 17.20 19.82 -32.81
C ILE A 203 18.18 20.96 -32.53
N ASN A 204 19.24 20.71 -31.76
CA ASN A 204 20.25 21.72 -31.44
C ASN A 204 21.05 22.18 -32.67
N GLU A 205 21.40 21.28 -33.59
CA GLU A 205 22.01 21.64 -34.87
C GLU A 205 21.08 22.52 -35.71
N ALA A 206 19.79 22.18 -35.78
CA ALA A 206 18.78 22.98 -36.47
C ALA A 206 18.58 24.35 -35.80
N LEU A 207 18.56 24.41 -34.47
CA LEU A 207 18.46 25.67 -33.72
C LEU A 207 19.69 26.58 -33.93
N ASN A 208 20.88 26.02 -34.16
CA ASN A 208 22.10 26.79 -34.40
C ASN A 208 22.13 27.53 -35.74
N THR A 209 21.25 27.21 -36.70
CA THR A 209 21.11 27.96 -37.95
C THR A 209 20.25 29.22 -37.81
N LEU A 210 19.52 29.34 -36.70
CA LEU A 210 18.70 30.48 -36.37
C LEU A 210 19.55 31.61 -35.80
N THR A 211 19.00 32.83 -35.83
CA THR A 211 19.65 33.93 -35.11
C THR A 211 19.54 33.70 -33.59
N PRO A 212 20.47 34.23 -32.76
CA PRO A 212 20.45 34.02 -31.32
C PRO A 212 19.10 34.35 -30.66
N LYS A 213 18.41 35.40 -31.15
CA LYS A 213 17.08 35.79 -30.68
C LYS A 213 15.99 34.80 -31.08
N GLU A 214 16.01 34.30 -32.32
CA GLU A 214 15.05 33.30 -32.80
C GLU A 214 15.20 31.97 -32.02
N ARG A 215 16.45 31.53 -31.81
CA ARG A 215 16.76 30.34 -31.01
C ARG A 215 16.26 30.47 -29.58
N GLU A 216 16.60 31.55 -28.88
CA GLU A 216 16.25 31.71 -27.46
C GLU A 216 14.72 31.79 -27.26
N VAL A 217 13.98 32.39 -28.20
CA VAL A 217 12.51 32.40 -28.20
C VAL A 217 11.94 30.99 -28.33
N LEU A 218 12.47 30.15 -29.23
CA LEU A 218 12.01 28.76 -29.37
C LEU A 218 12.39 27.91 -28.16
N GLU A 219 13.60 28.03 -27.63
CA GLU A 219 14.03 27.29 -26.44
C GLU A 219 13.16 27.62 -25.23
N LEU A 220 12.83 28.90 -25.01
CA LEU A 220 11.90 29.31 -23.94
C LEU A 220 10.47 28.86 -24.23
N ARG A 221 10.03 28.87 -25.49
CA ARG A 221 8.65 28.52 -25.84
C ARG A 221 8.34 27.04 -25.62
N PHE A 222 9.26 26.18 -26.05
CA PHE A 222 9.10 24.72 -26.03
C PHE A 222 9.81 24.06 -24.84
N GLY A 223 10.57 24.82 -24.05
CA GLY A 223 11.31 24.28 -22.91
C GLY A 223 12.50 23.41 -23.30
N LEU A 224 13.20 23.80 -24.36
CA LEU A 224 14.37 23.05 -24.86
C LEU A 224 15.63 23.43 -24.06
N ASN A 225 16.62 22.54 -24.03
CA ASN A 225 17.92 22.75 -23.36
C ASN A 225 17.79 23.10 -21.87
N GLY A 226 16.88 22.43 -21.16
CA GLY A 226 16.66 22.60 -19.72
C GLY A 226 15.94 23.90 -19.33
N LYS A 227 15.28 24.57 -20.28
CA LYS A 227 14.42 25.74 -20.00
C LYS A 227 13.00 25.30 -19.69
N GLU A 228 12.28 26.09 -18.89
CA GLU A 228 10.85 25.85 -18.68
C GLU A 228 10.01 26.41 -19.85
N PRO A 229 9.01 25.66 -20.33
CA PRO A 229 8.12 26.12 -21.39
C PRO A 229 7.34 27.36 -20.93
N SER A 230 7.53 28.45 -21.65
CA SER A 230 7.02 29.79 -21.33
C SER A 230 5.93 30.22 -22.31
N THR A 231 5.01 31.06 -21.85
CA THR A 231 3.97 31.64 -22.72
C THR A 231 4.55 32.78 -23.56
N LEU A 232 3.90 33.09 -24.69
CA LEU A 232 4.32 34.21 -25.55
C LEU A 232 4.33 35.56 -24.81
N GLU A 233 3.47 35.71 -23.80
CA GLU A 233 3.38 36.91 -22.99
C GLU A 233 4.55 37.03 -22.01
N THR A 234 4.93 35.94 -21.32
CA THR A 234 6.09 35.95 -20.42
C THR A 234 7.39 36.17 -21.19
N ILE A 235 7.53 35.56 -22.36
CA ILE A 235 8.66 35.80 -23.27
C ILE A 235 8.65 37.26 -23.76
N GLY A 236 7.48 37.81 -24.11
CA GLY A 236 7.33 39.21 -24.52
C GLY A 236 7.79 40.19 -23.44
N ASN A 237 7.39 39.97 -22.20
CA ASN A 237 7.81 40.76 -21.05
C ASN A 237 9.33 40.70 -20.85
N LYS A 238 9.96 39.54 -21.02
CA LYS A 238 11.43 39.38 -20.92
C LYS A 238 12.19 40.23 -21.95
N TYR A 239 11.68 40.33 -23.18
CA TYR A 239 12.32 41.08 -24.27
C TYR A 239 11.79 42.50 -24.46
N GLN A 240 10.86 42.96 -23.62
CA GLN A 240 10.14 44.22 -23.79
C GLN A 240 9.48 44.34 -25.18
N LEU A 241 8.89 43.24 -25.65
CA LEU A 241 8.20 43.13 -26.92
C LEU A 241 6.74 42.75 -26.68
N THR A 242 5.85 43.15 -27.60
CA THR A 242 4.46 42.71 -27.55
C THR A 242 4.36 41.20 -27.79
N ARG A 243 3.35 40.56 -27.21
CA ARG A 243 3.01 39.14 -27.46
C ARG A 243 2.99 38.81 -28.95
N GLU A 244 2.36 39.67 -29.74
CA GLU A 244 2.25 39.48 -31.19
C GLU A 244 3.61 39.54 -31.89
N ARG A 245 4.53 40.36 -31.39
CA ARG A 245 5.89 40.43 -31.93
C ARG A 245 6.67 39.15 -31.64
N ILE A 246 6.53 38.53 -30.46
CA ILE A 246 7.13 37.22 -30.17
C ILE A 246 6.54 36.13 -31.06
N ARG A 247 5.22 36.12 -31.26
CA ARG A 247 4.53 35.19 -32.18
C ARG A 247 5.06 35.29 -33.61
N GLN A 248 5.35 36.51 -34.09
CA GLN A 248 5.96 36.72 -35.40
C GLN A 248 7.39 36.14 -35.47
N ILE A 249 8.19 36.32 -34.41
CA ILE A 249 9.56 35.76 -34.34
C ILE A 249 9.51 34.22 -34.33
N GLU A 250 8.62 33.63 -33.52
CA GLU A 250 8.38 32.18 -33.47
C GLU A 250 8.02 31.63 -34.85
N ASN A 251 6.98 32.18 -35.49
CA ASN A 251 6.55 31.72 -36.82
C ASN A 251 7.66 31.88 -37.87
N LYS A 252 8.40 32.99 -37.83
CA LYS A 252 9.53 33.21 -38.74
C LYS A 252 10.63 32.18 -38.53
N ALA A 253 10.94 31.86 -37.28
CA ALA A 253 11.93 30.84 -36.92
C ALA A 253 11.48 29.44 -37.38
N LEU A 254 10.22 29.06 -37.11
CA LEU A 254 9.65 27.78 -37.55
C LEU A 254 9.62 27.65 -39.08
N ILE A 255 9.24 28.71 -39.81
CA ILE A 255 9.29 28.72 -41.29
C ILE A 255 10.73 28.54 -41.78
N LYS A 256 11.71 29.16 -41.11
CA LYS A 256 13.13 29.07 -41.47
C LYS A 256 13.66 27.65 -41.24
N LEU A 257 13.33 27.02 -40.11
CA LEU A 257 13.62 25.61 -39.83
C LEU A 257 12.98 24.71 -40.89
N ASN A 258 11.69 24.94 -41.22
CA ASN A 258 10.99 24.13 -42.20
C ASN A 258 11.56 24.24 -43.63
N ARG A 259 12.16 25.37 -43.99
CA ARG A 259 12.86 25.54 -45.28
C ARG A 259 14.23 24.87 -45.29
N GLN A 260 14.85 24.70 -44.13
CA GLN A 260 16.15 24.04 -43.98
C GLN A 260 16.04 22.55 -43.69
N ASN A 261 14.82 22.05 -43.45
CA ASN A 261 14.49 20.64 -43.27
C ASN A 261 15.16 19.65 -44.25
N PRO A 262 15.34 19.91 -45.57
CA PRO A 262 16.06 18.94 -46.41
C PRO A 262 17.55 18.76 -46.07
N LYS A 263 18.10 19.54 -45.13
CA LYS A 263 19.46 19.37 -44.60
C LYS A 263 19.51 18.71 -43.21
N THR A 264 18.37 18.48 -42.56
CA THR A 264 18.27 17.97 -41.19
C THR A 264 17.28 16.80 -41.17
N HIS A 265 17.69 15.64 -40.66
CA HIS A 265 16.92 14.38 -40.69
C HIS A 265 15.71 14.35 -39.72
N LEU A 266 15.31 15.49 -39.18
CA LEU A 266 14.21 15.65 -38.20
C LEU A 266 12.86 15.05 -38.62
N LYS A 267 12.57 14.91 -39.93
CA LYS A 267 11.35 14.23 -40.40
C LYS A 267 11.38 12.72 -40.20
N ASP A 268 12.56 12.12 -40.16
CA ASP A 268 12.73 10.67 -40.02
C ASP A 268 12.27 10.24 -38.61
N TYR A 269 12.34 11.15 -37.62
CA TYR A 269 11.83 10.96 -36.26
C TYR A 269 10.29 11.01 -36.15
N LEU A 270 9.57 11.53 -37.17
CA LEU A 270 8.10 11.57 -37.18
C LEU A 270 7.46 10.25 -37.63
N ILE A 271 8.23 9.34 -38.23
CA ILE A 271 7.71 8.07 -38.77
C ILE A 271 7.66 6.98 -37.68
N LEU A 272 8.31 7.22 -36.53
CA LEU A 272 8.47 6.26 -35.43
C LEU A 272 7.45 6.44 -34.28
N TYR A 273 6.47 7.33 -34.44
CA TYR A 273 5.32 7.52 -33.54
C TYR A 273 4.02 7.46 -34.34
#